data_AF-A0A9E2UDW8-F1
#
_entry.id   AF-A0A9E2UDW8-F1
#
_cell.length_a   1.000
_cell.length_b   1.000
_cell.length_c   1.000
_cell.angle_alpha   90.00
_cell.angle_beta   90.00
_cell.angle_gamma   90.00
#
_symmetry.space_group_name_H-M   'P 1'
#
loop_
_entity.id
_entity.type
_entity.pdbx_description
1 polymer ?
#
loop_
_entity_poly.entity_id
_entity_poly.type
_entity_poly.pdbx_seq_one_letter_code
_entity_poly.pdbx_strand_id
1 'polypeptide(L)'
;GTGVVTIGALLGMAAHLEQKGCTVLDMTGLAQKGGAVYSHVRIARRPDEIHAVRIAAGGANLLLGCDLVVSASQDALSKLELGHSRAIVNSHETITGDFTRNPDLAFPSRALQRNIADAAGDERVEFLNATDLATGLLGDAIASNLFMLGFAYQRGLVPLSAEAIERAIALNGVAIDFNQAAFRWGRRTATDPALVQARAMPPAAVQPSHRLSDSLDRVISRRVAFLTEYQDAAYAARYSARVGQVRDAEAECLPGETSLTEAIARSLFKLMAYKDEYEVARLYRNTDFLQRIADRFEGPYKLNFHLAPPLLGERDPETGHLRKRSFGPWMLSVFGVLARLRRLRGTPFDIFGRSEERRLERRLIGEYEALVDEILASLSPANHKIAVELAGLPLEIRGFGHVKEANLAHVKARQETLLVRFRGTSPRALAAE
;
A
#
# COMPACT_ATOMS: atom_id res chain seq x y z
N GLY A 1 -11.95 15.72 -4.76
CA GLY A 1 -12.45 14.69 -3.82
C GLY A 1 -11.56 14.46 -2.60
N THR A 2 -10.38 15.07 -2.52
CA THR A 2 -9.46 14.93 -1.36
C THR A 2 -9.66 16.00 -0.28
N GLY A 3 -10.49 17.03 -0.52
CA GLY A 3 -10.77 18.12 0.44
C GLY A 3 -9.94 19.40 0.25
N VAL A 4 -9.07 19.49 -0.76
CA VAL A 4 -8.22 20.69 -1.01
C VAL A 4 -9.07 21.92 -1.34
N VAL A 5 -10.06 21.79 -2.23
CA VAL A 5 -11.01 22.86 -2.58
C VAL A 5 -11.82 23.31 -1.34
N THR A 6 -12.13 22.37 -0.45
CA THR A 6 -12.84 22.67 0.79
C THR A 6 -12.01 23.59 1.70
N ILE A 7 -10.69 23.37 1.80
CA ILE A 7 -9.81 24.30 2.55
C ILE A 7 -9.88 25.71 1.96
N GLY A 8 -9.78 25.84 0.64
CA GLY A 8 -9.89 27.14 -0.04
C GLY A 8 -11.19 27.86 0.29
N ALA A 9 -12.31 27.16 0.19
CA ALA A 9 -13.63 27.69 0.54
C ALA A 9 -13.75 28.10 2.02
N LEU A 10 -13.22 27.29 2.95
CA LEU A 10 -13.23 27.59 4.37
C LEU A 10 -12.39 28.83 4.70
N LEU A 11 -11.21 28.97 4.09
CA LEU A 11 -10.36 30.16 4.24
C LEU A 11 -11.06 31.41 3.67
N GLY A 12 -11.73 31.28 2.53
CA GLY A 12 -12.52 32.37 1.95
C GLY A 12 -13.67 32.84 2.86
N MET A 13 -14.43 31.91 3.41
CA MET A 13 -15.50 32.22 4.36
C MET A 13 -14.95 32.83 5.66
N ALA A 14 -13.86 32.28 6.20
CA ALA A 14 -13.22 32.82 7.40
C ALA A 14 -12.67 34.24 7.18
N ALA A 15 -12.06 34.52 6.03
CA ALA A 15 -11.64 35.88 5.66
C ALA A 15 -12.83 36.83 5.52
N HIS A 16 -13.94 36.37 4.94
CA HIS A 16 -15.16 37.16 4.83
C HIS A 16 -15.76 37.52 6.20
N LEU A 17 -15.79 36.56 7.14
CA LEU A 17 -16.23 36.81 8.53
C LEU A 17 -15.39 37.88 9.24
N GLU A 18 -14.12 38.02 8.85
CA GLU A 18 -13.19 39.04 9.37
C GLU A 18 -13.18 40.34 8.54
N GLN A 19 -14.05 40.47 7.53
CA GLN A 19 -14.08 41.62 6.60
C GLN A 19 -12.76 41.85 5.84
N LYS A 20 -11.97 40.78 5.65
CA LYS A 20 -10.73 40.82 4.86
C LYS A 20 -11.01 40.61 3.37
N GLY A 21 -10.08 41.07 2.54
CA GLY A 21 -10.07 40.72 1.12
C GLY A 21 -9.69 39.26 0.94
N CYS A 22 -10.45 38.51 0.13
CA CYS A 22 -10.07 37.14 -0.22
C CYS A 22 -10.44 36.79 -1.66
N THR A 23 -9.56 36.05 -2.32
CA THR A 23 -9.86 35.37 -3.59
C THR A 23 -9.43 33.91 -3.53
N VAL A 24 -10.29 33.03 -4.02
CA VAL A 24 -10.04 31.59 -4.12
C VAL A 24 -10.19 31.21 -5.60
N LEU A 25 -9.14 30.60 -6.17
CA LEU A 25 -9.16 30.06 -7.52
C LEU A 25 -8.77 28.58 -7.48
N ASP A 26 -9.75 27.72 -7.72
CA ASP A 26 -9.56 26.29 -7.77
C ASP A 26 -9.23 25.84 -9.19
N MET A 27 -8.13 25.09 -9.33
CA MET A 27 -7.72 24.46 -10.57
C MET A 27 -7.79 22.95 -10.40
N THR A 28 -8.61 22.30 -11.22
CA THR A 28 -8.72 20.83 -11.24
C THR A 28 -8.08 20.30 -12.52
N GLY A 29 -7.23 19.28 -12.40
CA GLY A 29 -6.70 18.56 -13.56
C GLY A 29 -7.82 17.85 -14.34
N LEU A 30 -7.53 17.46 -15.58
CA LEU A 30 -8.48 16.80 -16.50
C LEU A 30 -9.05 15.48 -15.96
N ALA A 31 -8.40 14.85 -14.97
CA ALA A 31 -8.84 13.58 -14.37
C ALA A 31 -9.82 13.80 -13.21
N GLN A 32 -11.01 13.20 -13.31
CA GLN A 32 -12.09 13.30 -12.32
C GLN A 32 -11.73 12.71 -10.92
N LYS A 33 -10.77 11.77 -10.86
CA LYS A 33 -10.16 11.24 -9.63
C LYS A 33 -8.65 11.03 -9.84
N GLY A 34 -7.83 11.47 -8.87
CA GLY A 34 -6.37 11.30 -8.91
C GLY A 34 -5.61 12.36 -9.74
N GLY A 35 -6.30 13.32 -10.35
CA GLY A 35 -5.66 14.49 -10.95
C GLY A 35 -5.16 15.47 -9.89
N ALA A 36 -4.07 16.19 -10.21
CA ALA A 36 -3.60 17.28 -9.36
C ALA A 36 -4.67 18.37 -9.21
N VAL A 37 -4.91 18.80 -7.99
CA VAL A 37 -5.86 19.88 -7.66
C VAL A 37 -5.13 20.94 -6.87
N TYR A 38 -5.24 22.19 -7.31
CA TYR A 38 -4.65 23.35 -6.66
C TYR A 38 -5.74 24.33 -6.25
N SER A 39 -5.54 25.02 -5.14
CA SER A 39 -6.37 26.16 -4.76
C SER A 39 -5.45 27.35 -4.48
N HIS A 40 -5.58 28.40 -5.29
CA HIS A 40 -4.85 29.64 -5.10
C HIS A 40 -5.68 30.53 -4.18
N VAL A 41 -5.20 30.73 -2.96
CA VAL A 41 -5.86 31.55 -1.95
C VAL A 41 -5.04 32.79 -1.69
N ARG A 42 -5.61 33.97 -1.91
CA ARG A 42 -5.02 35.25 -1.51
C ARG A 42 -5.88 35.87 -0.43
N ILE A 43 -5.25 36.33 0.63
CA ILE A 43 -5.90 37.04 1.73
C ILE A 43 -5.17 38.36 1.90
N ALA A 44 -5.91 39.45 1.92
CA ALA A 44 -5.41 40.81 2.11
C ALA A 44 -6.18 41.51 3.23
N ARG A 45 -5.66 42.62 3.76
CA ARG A 45 -6.36 43.35 4.83
C ARG A 45 -7.67 43.92 4.34
N ARG A 46 -7.70 44.35 3.07
CA ARG A 46 -8.88 44.89 2.42
C ARG A 46 -9.08 44.29 1.02
N PRO A 47 -10.32 44.18 0.51
CA PRO A 47 -10.60 43.62 -0.81
C PRO A 47 -9.90 44.34 -1.98
N ASP A 48 -9.74 45.66 -1.89
CA ASP A 48 -9.11 46.52 -2.90
C ASP A 48 -7.60 46.30 -3.08
N GLU A 49 -6.96 45.59 -2.14
CA GLU A 49 -5.53 45.22 -2.20
C GLU A 49 -5.27 43.98 -3.08
N ILE A 50 -6.31 43.27 -3.55
CA ILE A 50 -6.15 42.08 -4.40
C ILE A 50 -6.37 42.45 -5.87
N HIS A 51 -5.27 42.52 -6.61
CA HIS A 51 -5.30 42.88 -8.04
C HIS A 51 -5.25 41.68 -8.99
N ALA A 52 -4.97 40.47 -8.49
CA ALA A 52 -4.92 39.26 -9.29
C ALA A 52 -5.39 38.05 -8.47
N VAL A 53 -6.18 37.18 -9.08
CA VAL A 53 -6.74 35.98 -8.42
C VAL A 53 -5.70 34.84 -8.39
N ARG A 54 -4.88 34.71 -9.44
CA ARG A 54 -3.84 33.68 -9.55
C ARG A 54 -2.56 34.11 -8.83
N ILE A 55 -1.98 33.22 -8.03
CA ILE A 55 -0.63 33.39 -7.48
C ILE A 55 0.41 33.29 -8.62
N ALA A 56 1.25 34.31 -8.74
CA ALA A 56 2.33 34.38 -9.73
C ALA A 56 3.52 33.48 -9.33
N ALA A 57 4.47 33.28 -10.24
CA ALA A 57 5.70 32.58 -9.93
C ALA A 57 6.47 33.31 -8.80
N GLY A 58 7.01 32.57 -7.83
CA GLY A 58 7.62 33.11 -6.60
C GLY A 58 6.66 33.87 -5.68
N GLY A 59 5.36 33.94 -5.99
CA GLY A 59 4.42 34.80 -5.28
C GLY A 59 3.76 34.17 -4.05
N ALA A 60 4.04 32.90 -3.72
CA ALA A 60 3.39 32.23 -2.60
C ALA A 60 4.13 32.48 -1.29
N ASN A 61 3.42 32.90 -0.24
CA ASN A 61 3.99 32.95 1.11
C ASN A 61 3.99 31.58 1.79
N LEU A 62 2.98 30.74 1.49
CA LEU A 62 2.78 29.41 2.05
C LEU A 62 2.34 28.44 0.96
N LEU A 63 3.02 27.30 0.87
CA LEU A 63 2.50 26.08 0.25
C LEU A 63 1.97 25.15 1.33
N LEU A 64 0.65 24.94 1.36
CA LEU A 64 0.00 23.94 2.19
C LEU A 64 -0.23 22.66 1.36
N GLY A 65 0.75 21.76 1.39
CA GLY A 65 0.77 20.54 0.60
C GLY A 65 -0.02 19.41 1.23
N CYS A 66 -1.17 19.05 0.68
CA CYS A 66 -1.99 17.94 1.20
C CYS A 66 -1.46 16.55 0.80
N ASP A 67 -0.56 16.49 -0.18
CA ASP A 67 0.19 15.29 -0.59
C ASP A 67 1.55 15.67 -1.19
N LEU A 68 2.52 14.75 -1.16
CA LEU A 68 3.88 14.99 -1.67
C LEU A 68 3.94 15.20 -3.18
N VAL A 69 3.16 14.45 -3.96
CA VAL A 69 3.31 14.39 -5.43
C VAL A 69 2.88 15.70 -6.07
N VAL A 70 1.72 16.23 -5.68
CA VAL A 70 1.21 17.51 -6.17
C VAL A 70 2.05 18.67 -5.66
N SER A 71 2.53 18.60 -4.42
CA SER A 71 3.39 19.65 -3.83
C SER A 71 4.75 19.76 -4.52
N ALA A 72 5.29 18.64 -4.99
CA ALA A 72 6.56 18.58 -5.73
C ALA A 72 6.38 18.78 -7.26
N SER A 73 5.18 19.13 -7.72
CA SER A 73 4.94 19.37 -9.14
C SER A 73 5.58 20.68 -9.60
N GLN A 74 5.88 20.79 -10.90
CA GLN A 74 6.45 22.01 -11.46
C GLN A 74 5.56 23.24 -11.24
N ASP A 75 4.23 23.10 -11.31
CA ASP A 75 3.33 24.24 -11.11
C ASP A 75 3.35 24.73 -9.66
N ALA A 76 3.35 23.83 -8.67
CA ALA A 76 3.46 24.18 -7.25
C ALA A 76 4.83 24.79 -6.94
N LEU A 77 5.91 24.12 -7.34
CA LEU A 77 7.28 24.58 -7.08
C LEU A 77 7.55 25.95 -7.73
N SER A 78 6.96 26.24 -8.90
CA SER A 78 7.12 27.55 -9.56
C SER A 78 6.57 28.71 -8.74
N LYS A 79 5.66 28.48 -7.78
CA LYS A 79 5.09 29.53 -6.93
C LYS A 79 5.93 29.83 -5.70
N LEU A 80 6.88 28.96 -5.37
CA LEU A 80 7.79 29.12 -4.26
C LEU A 80 8.96 30.03 -4.64
N GLU A 81 9.43 30.80 -3.66
CA GLU A 81 10.62 31.61 -3.72
C GLU A 81 11.57 31.19 -2.59
N LEU A 82 12.80 30.84 -2.98
CA LEU A 82 13.83 30.35 -2.08
C LEU A 82 14.13 31.38 -0.99
N GLY A 83 14.04 30.97 0.28
CA GLY A 83 14.33 31.83 1.42
C GLY A 83 13.19 32.80 1.79
N HIS A 84 12.08 32.80 1.04
CA HIS A 84 10.89 33.60 1.37
C HIS A 84 9.69 32.70 1.69
N SER A 85 9.30 31.83 0.76
CA SER A 85 8.15 30.95 0.91
C SER A 85 8.33 29.93 2.02
N ARG A 86 7.24 29.58 2.71
CA ARG A 86 7.19 28.45 3.65
C ARG A 86 6.43 27.29 3.01
N ALA A 87 6.80 26.06 3.32
CA ALA A 87 6.04 24.89 2.89
C ALA A 87 5.73 23.98 4.09
N ILE A 88 4.47 23.59 4.23
CA ILE A 88 4.04 22.54 5.15
C ILE A 88 3.42 21.45 4.30
N VAL A 89 4.04 20.27 4.28
CA VAL A 89 3.68 19.21 3.31
C VAL A 89 3.41 17.90 4.01
N ASN A 90 2.29 17.27 3.67
CA ASN A 90 1.91 15.97 4.16
C ASN A 90 2.83 14.92 3.55
N SER A 91 3.67 14.31 4.36
CA SER A 91 4.70 13.36 3.91
C SER A 91 4.19 11.94 3.71
N HIS A 92 2.89 11.71 3.88
CA HIS A 92 2.30 10.40 3.68
C HIS A 92 2.46 9.93 2.22
N GLU A 93 2.98 8.72 2.05
CA GLU A 93 3.21 8.12 0.74
C GLU A 93 1.87 7.65 0.15
N THR A 94 1.23 8.50 -0.64
CA THR A 94 0.03 8.14 -1.37
C THR A 94 0.41 7.49 -2.68
N ILE A 95 0.20 6.17 -2.77
CA ILE A 95 0.46 5.41 -3.99
C ILE A 95 -0.54 5.86 -5.08
N THR A 96 -0.01 6.41 -6.18
CA THR A 96 -0.82 6.88 -7.32
C THR A 96 -1.26 5.73 -8.22
N GLY A 97 -2.12 6.03 -9.21
CA GLY A 97 -2.59 5.04 -10.19
C GLY A 97 -1.47 4.31 -10.94
N ASP A 98 -0.28 4.90 -11.06
CA ASP A 98 0.85 4.30 -11.77
C ASP A 98 1.36 2.99 -11.12
N PHE A 99 1.14 2.81 -9.82
CA PHE A 99 1.42 1.54 -9.14
C PHE A 99 0.57 0.37 -9.67
N THR A 100 -0.60 0.66 -10.26
CA THR A 100 -1.40 -0.40 -10.91
C THR A 100 -0.69 -1.01 -12.12
N ARG A 101 0.30 -0.31 -12.69
CA ARG A 101 1.08 -0.75 -13.85
C ARG A 101 2.45 -1.33 -13.47
N ASN A 102 3.02 -0.90 -12.35
CA ASN A 102 4.29 -1.44 -11.83
C ASN A 102 4.20 -1.74 -10.33
N PRO A 103 4.02 -3.03 -9.95
CA PRO A 103 3.91 -3.46 -8.56
C PRO A 103 5.18 -3.27 -7.71
N ASP A 104 6.35 -3.09 -8.35
CA ASP A 104 7.64 -2.90 -7.68
C ASP A 104 8.09 -1.43 -7.71
N LEU A 105 7.21 -0.50 -8.12
CA LEU A 105 7.51 0.93 -8.14
C LEU A 105 7.75 1.44 -6.71
N ALA A 106 9.00 1.79 -6.41
CA ALA A 106 9.35 2.49 -5.19
C ALA A 106 8.86 3.93 -5.26
N PHE A 107 8.07 4.36 -4.27
CA PHE A 107 7.63 5.75 -4.19
C PHE A 107 8.83 6.67 -3.90
N PRO A 108 9.12 7.68 -4.75
CA PRO A 108 10.34 8.46 -4.63
C PRO A 108 10.23 9.57 -3.56
N SER A 109 9.77 9.25 -2.34
CA SER A 109 9.47 10.23 -1.28
C SER A 109 10.63 11.17 -0.99
N ARG A 110 11.85 10.63 -0.83
CA ARG A 110 13.06 11.43 -0.57
C ARG A 110 13.36 12.43 -1.67
N ALA A 111 13.22 12.02 -2.93
CA ALA A 111 13.48 12.91 -4.07
C ALA A 111 12.43 14.02 -4.15
N LEU A 112 11.14 13.70 -3.93
CA LEU A 112 10.07 14.70 -3.91
C LEU A 112 10.23 15.70 -2.76
N GLN A 113 10.56 15.22 -1.57
CA GLN A 113 10.85 16.09 -0.42
C GLN A 113 12.05 17.00 -0.71
N ARG A 114 13.10 16.48 -1.35
CA ARG A 114 14.26 17.28 -1.71
C ARG A 114 13.92 18.38 -2.71
N ASN A 115 13.13 18.07 -3.75
CA ASN A 115 12.69 19.08 -4.72
C ASN A 115 11.92 20.24 -4.07
N ILE A 116 11.07 19.94 -3.08
CA ILE A 116 10.33 20.97 -2.32
C ILE A 116 11.28 21.79 -1.47
N ALA A 117 12.22 21.13 -0.79
CA ALA A 117 13.22 21.80 0.04
C ALA A 117 14.16 22.69 -0.77
N ASP A 118 14.58 22.27 -1.97
CA ASP A 118 15.39 23.08 -2.88
C ASP A 118 14.64 24.33 -3.39
N ALA A 119 13.30 24.27 -3.51
CA ALA A 119 12.48 25.38 -3.99
C ALA A 119 12.16 26.45 -2.90
N ALA A 120 11.91 26.03 -1.65
CA ALA A 120 11.58 26.95 -0.55
C ALA A 120 12.75 27.24 0.40
N GLY A 121 13.72 26.33 0.51
CA GLY A 121 14.84 26.34 1.44
C GLY A 121 14.64 25.36 2.61
N ASP A 122 15.69 24.62 2.98
CA ASP A 122 15.64 23.53 3.96
C ASP A 122 15.01 23.96 5.32
N GLU A 123 15.34 25.17 5.82
CA GLU A 123 14.82 25.68 7.10
C GLU A 123 13.35 26.17 7.03
N ARG A 124 12.78 26.24 5.83
CA ARG A 124 11.44 26.79 5.56
C ARG A 124 10.41 25.72 5.22
N VAL A 125 10.81 24.45 5.20
CA VAL A 125 9.96 23.32 4.88
C VAL A 125 9.77 22.43 6.11
N GLU A 126 8.51 22.09 6.38
CA GLU A 126 8.15 21.12 7.41
C GLU A 126 7.35 19.97 6.78
N PHE A 127 7.83 18.75 6.98
CA PHE A 127 7.17 17.53 6.54
C PHE A 127 6.48 16.85 7.73
N LEU A 128 5.21 16.50 7.56
CA LEU A 128 4.40 15.88 8.61
C LEU A 128 3.58 14.74 8.02
N ASN A 129 3.60 13.56 8.65
CA ASN A 129 2.70 12.47 8.26
C ASN A 129 1.30 12.71 8.86
N ALA A 130 0.61 13.73 8.35
CA ALA A 130 -0.69 14.15 8.87
C ALA A 130 -1.78 13.12 8.60
N THR A 131 -1.66 12.32 7.53
CA THR A 131 -2.62 11.25 7.23
C THR A 131 -2.67 10.21 8.34
N ASP A 132 -1.52 9.68 8.76
CA ASP A 132 -1.52 8.62 9.77
C ASP A 132 -1.93 9.17 11.15
N LEU A 133 -1.49 10.38 11.49
CA LEU A 133 -1.88 11.05 12.74
C LEU A 133 -3.39 11.32 12.78
N ALA A 134 -3.95 11.92 11.73
CA ALA A 134 -5.38 12.21 11.66
C ALA A 134 -6.22 10.93 11.64
N THR A 135 -5.78 9.89 10.93
CA THR A 135 -6.47 8.60 10.89
C THR A 135 -6.46 7.91 12.25
N GLY A 136 -5.34 7.95 12.97
CA GLY A 136 -5.22 7.38 14.31
C GLY A 136 -6.09 8.08 15.35
N LEU A 137 -6.29 9.40 15.22
CA LEU A 137 -7.08 10.20 16.16
C LEU A 137 -8.58 10.24 15.85
N LEU A 138 -8.93 10.22 14.57
CA LEU A 138 -10.29 10.53 14.08
C LEU A 138 -10.89 9.41 13.22
N GLY A 139 -10.16 8.33 12.96
CA GLY A 139 -10.65 7.15 12.23
C GLY A 139 -10.67 7.27 10.71
N ASP A 140 -10.46 8.47 10.15
CA ASP A 140 -10.57 8.74 8.71
C ASP A 140 -9.44 9.67 8.21
N ALA A 141 -8.82 9.28 7.09
CA ALA A 141 -7.76 10.03 6.41
C ALA A 141 -8.23 11.37 5.83
N ILE A 142 -9.54 11.56 5.60
CA ILE A 142 -10.12 12.82 5.11
C ILE A 142 -9.82 13.98 6.07
N ALA A 143 -9.64 13.72 7.36
CA ALA A 143 -9.27 14.74 8.35
C ALA A 143 -7.88 15.36 8.11
N SER A 144 -6.99 14.69 7.37
CA SER A 144 -5.59 15.11 7.16
C SER A 144 -5.46 16.54 6.62
N ASN A 145 -6.34 16.96 5.72
CA ASN A 145 -6.29 18.30 5.13
C ASN A 145 -6.59 19.41 6.14
N LEU A 146 -7.65 19.26 6.93
CA LEU A 146 -7.99 20.21 8.00
C LEU A 146 -6.97 20.17 9.15
N PHE A 147 -6.41 19.00 9.42
CA PHE A 147 -5.29 18.83 10.34
C PHE A 147 -4.07 19.63 9.88
N MET A 148 -3.71 19.53 8.60
CA MET A 148 -2.62 20.32 8.00
C MET A 148 -2.88 21.83 8.11
N LEU A 149 -4.12 22.27 7.86
CA LEU A 149 -4.50 23.68 8.06
C LEU A 149 -4.32 24.11 9.53
N GLY A 150 -4.72 23.28 10.48
CA GLY A 150 -4.54 23.54 11.91
C GLY A 150 -3.07 23.66 12.30
N PHE A 151 -2.22 22.77 11.77
CA PHE A 151 -0.78 22.82 11.99
C PHE A 151 -0.18 24.13 11.42
N ALA A 152 -0.53 24.49 10.19
CA ALA A 152 -0.07 25.72 9.55
C ALA A 152 -0.54 27.00 10.25
N TYR A 153 -1.78 27.00 10.75
CA TYR A 153 -2.31 28.08 11.58
C TYR A 153 -1.46 28.25 12.85
N GLN A 154 -1.18 27.16 13.56
CA GLN A 154 -0.43 27.24 14.81
C GLN A 154 1.04 27.64 14.60
N ARG A 155 1.60 27.39 13.41
CA ARG A 155 2.90 27.92 12.96
C ARG A 155 2.86 29.42 12.58
N GLY A 156 1.70 30.07 12.66
CA GLY A 156 1.53 31.50 12.36
C GLY A 156 1.51 31.82 10.86
N LEU A 157 1.27 30.84 9.99
CA LEU A 157 1.36 30.99 8.54
C LEU A 157 0.01 31.31 7.87
N VAL A 158 -1.09 31.26 8.62
CA VAL A 158 -2.45 31.55 8.14
C VAL A 158 -2.91 32.88 8.75
N PRO A 159 -3.16 33.93 7.94
CA PRO A 159 -3.45 35.28 8.43
C PRO A 159 -4.93 35.47 8.79
N LEU A 160 -5.52 34.52 9.50
CA LEU A 160 -6.91 34.53 9.98
C LEU A 160 -6.93 34.11 11.45
N SER A 161 -8.04 34.33 12.15
CA SER A 161 -8.27 33.86 13.52
C SER A 161 -8.75 32.40 13.54
N ALA A 162 -8.49 31.69 14.64
CA ALA A 162 -8.98 30.33 14.81
C ALA A 162 -10.51 30.33 14.89
N GLU A 163 -11.08 31.35 15.53
CA GLU A 163 -12.51 31.54 15.72
C GLU A 163 -13.22 31.66 14.38
N ALA A 164 -12.67 32.43 13.43
CA ALA A 164 -13.24 32.56 12.08
C ALA A 164 -13.15 31.25 11.30
N ILE A 165 -12.04 30.51 11.40
CA ILE A 165 -11.89 29.20 10.74
C ILE A 165 -12.89 28.18 11.32
N GLU A 166 -13.00 28.08 12.65
CA GLU A 166 -13.93 27.17 13.30
C GLU A 166 -15.40 27.55 13.01
N ARG A 167 -15.70 28.85 12.87
CA ARG A 167 -17.02 29.34 12.46
C ARG A 167 -17.30 29.04 10.98
N ALA A 168 -16.32 29.18 10.09
CA ALA A 168 -16.45 28.78 8.69
C ALA A 168 -16.74 27.28 8.55
N ILE A 169 -16.09 26.44 9.37
CA ILE A 169 -16.39 24.99 9.45
C ILE A 169 -17.85 24.76 9.88
N ALA A 170 -18.31 25.46 10.91
CA ALA A 170 -19.69 25.34 11.38
C ALA A 170 -20.71 25.77 10.32
N LEU A 171 -20.43 26.85 9.58
CA LEU A 171 -21.29 27.33 8.49
C LEU A 171 -21.30 26.41 7.27
N ASN A 172 -20.23 25.64 7.04
CA ASN A 172 -20.19 24.64 5.96
C ASN A 172 -21.19 23.49 6.20
N GLY A 173 -21.54 23.21 7.46
CA GLY A 173 -22.65 22.31 7.82
C GLY A 173 -22.36 20.80 7.68
N VAL A 174 -21.16 20.42 7.22
CA VAL A 174 -20.78 19.01 7.02
C VAL A 174 -19.83 18.56 8.13
N ALA A 175 -20.21 17.50 8.85
CA ALA A 175 -19.38 16.83 9.86
C ALA A 175 -18.65 17.82 10.79
N ILE A 176 -19.39 18.79 11.34
CA ILE A 176 -18.84 19.97 12.03
C ILE A 176 -17.85 19.59 13.13
N ASP A 177 -18.27 18.71 14.06
CA ASP A 177 -17.45 18.31 15.21
C ASP A 177 -16.16 17.59 14.77
N PHE A 178 -16.27 16.73 13.76
CA PHE A 178 -15.13 16.01 13.17
C PHE A 178 -14.13 16.98 12.55
N ASN A 179 -14.60 17.93 11.75
CA ASN A 179 -13.75 18.91 11.06
C ASN A 179 -13.10 19.90 12.02
N GLN A 180 -13.82 20.35 13.06
CA GLN A 180 -13.25 21.17 14.13
C GLN A 180 -12.22 20.40 14.95
N ALA A 181 -12.48 19.13 15.26
CA ALA A 181 -11.51 18.27 15.94
C ALA A 181 -10.24 18.09 15.10
N ALA A 182 -10.34 17.86 13.79
CA ALA A 182 -9.20 17.78 12.89
C ALA A 182 -8.33 19.05 12.93
N PHE A 183 -8.95 20.23 12.81
CA PHE A 183 -8.24 21.51 12.91
C PHE A 183 -7.54 21.67 14.27
N ARG A 184 -8.23 21.36 15.38
CA ARG A 184 -7.67 21.48 16.74
C ARG A 184 -6.53 20.50 16.99
N TRP A 185 -6.62 19.26 16.51
CA TRP A 185 -5.51 18.30 16.59
C TRP A 185 -4.30 18.72 15.78
N GLY A 186 -4.52 19.28 14.59
CA GLY A 186 -3.47 19.92 13.79
C GLY A 186 -2.72 21.00 14.56
N ARG A 187 -3.46 21.90 15.20
CA ARG A 187 -2.88 22.94 16.07
C ARG A 187 -2.08 22.34 17.23
N ARG A 188 -2.64 21.34 17.91
CA ARG A 188 -1.96 20.70 19.04
C ARG A 188 -0.63 20.06 18.62
N THR A 189 -0.58 19.48 17.43
CA THR A 189 0.62 18.82 16.88
C THR A 189 1.78 19.77 16.67
N ALA A 190 1.51 21.02 16.26
CA ALA A 190 2.55 22.04 16.12
C ALA A 190 3.16 22.47 17.48
N THR A 191 2.45 22.22 18.59
CA THR A 191 2.89 22.56 19.95
C THR A 191 3.51 21.36 20.68
N ASP A 192 2.89 20.19 20.58
CA ASP A 192 3.29 18.96 21.26
C ASP A 192 3.12 17.74 20.34
N PRO A 193 4.06 17.54 19.40
CA PRO A 193 3.97 16.43 18.45
C PRO A 193 4.09 15.06 19.11
N ALA A 194 4.85 14.95 20.21
CA ALA A 194 5.06 13.69 20.92
C ALA A 194 3.76 13.19 21.59
N LEU A 195 3.03 14.08 22.26
CA LEU A 195 1.74 13.74 22.85
C LEU A 195 0.72 13.32 21.79
N VAL A 196 0.66 14.07 20.67
CA VAL A 196 -0.26 13.73 19.59
C VAL A 196 0.09 12.38 18.97
N GLN A 197 1.38 12.11 18.75
CA GLN A 197 1.83 10.81 18.24
C GLN A 197 1.43 9.67 19.19
N ALA A 198 1.63 9.82 20.50
CA ALA A 198 1.24 8.81 21.48
C ALA A 198 -0.28 8.58 21.54
N ARG A 199 -1.08 9.59 21.25
CA ARG A 199 -2.56 9.50 21.20
C ARG A 199 -3.06 8.89 19.90
N ALA A 200 -2.46 9.27 18.77
CA ALA A 200 -2.83 8.80 17.43
C ALA A 200 -2.39 7.35 17.20
N MET A 201 -1.21 7.02 17.72
CA MET A 201 -0.60 5.71 17.64
C MET A 201 -0.33 5.25 19.07
N PRO A 202 -1.38 4.94 19.85
CA PRO A 202 -1.15 4.30 21.13
C PRO A 202 -0.32 3.04 20.85
N PRO A 203 0.58 2.63 21.76
CA PRO A 203 1.25 1.34 21.67
C PRO A 203 0.21 0.23 21.86
N ALA A 204 -0.68 0.06 20.88
CA ALA A 204 -1.37 -1.19 20.67
C ALA A 204 -0.25 -2.21 20.50
N ALA A 205 -0.33 -3.31 21.25
CA ALA A 205 0.56 -4.43 21.06
C ALA A 205 0.53 -4.77 19.56
N VAL A 206 1.57 -4.36 18.80
CA VAL A 206 1.67 -4.65 17.37
C VAL A 206 1.37 -6.12 17.26
N GLN A 207 0.25 -6.45 16.64
CA GLN A 207 -0.25 -7.82 16.65
C GLN A 207 0.91 -8.70 16.20
N PRO A 208 1.13 -9.87 16.83
CA PRO A 208 2.24 -10.74 16.44
C PRO A 208 2.27 -11.02 14.92
N SER A 209 1.11 -11.00 14.28
CA SER A 209 0.91 -11.09 12.82
C SER A 209 1.52 -9.94 12.01
N HIS A 210 1.81 -8.78 12.58
CA HIS A 210 2.36 -7.61 11.88
C HIS A 210 3.84 -7.35 12.17
N ARG A 211 4.43 -8.08 13.11
CA ARG A 211 5.88 -8.00 13.36
C ARG A 211 6.64 -8.68 12.22
N LEU A 212 7.58 -7.97 11.62
CA LEU A 212 8.50 -8.56 10.65
C LEU A 212 9.42 -9.56 11.37
N SER A 213 9.71 -10.68 10.71
CA SER A 213 10.71 -11.62 11.20
C SER A 213 12.10 -11.00 11.08
N ASP A 214 12.86 -11.04 12.17
CA ASP A 214 14.22 -10.50 12.32
C ASP A 214 15.31 -11.54 12.03
N SER A 215 14.95 -12.82 11.85
CA SER A 215 15.89 -13.88 11.49
C SER A 215 15.28 -14.92 10.55
N LEU A 216 16.14 -15.65 9.84
CA LEU A 216 15.76 -16.77 8.98
C LEU A 216 15.01 -17.87 9.75
N ASP A 217 15.43 -18.21 10.96
CA ASP A 217 14.74 -19.23 11.76
C ASP A 217 13.33 -18.80 12.14
N ARG A 218 13.12 -17.50 12.44
CA ARG A 218 11.76 -16.97 12.67
C ARG A 218 10.94 -16.94 11.38
N VAL A 219 11.56 -16.65 10.24
CA VAL A 219 10.95 -16.73 8.90
C VAL A 219 10.44 -18.15 8.63
N ILE A 220 11.24 -19.18 8.91
CA ILE A 220 10.90 -20.59 8.69
C ILE A 220 9.83 -21.04 9.69
N SER A 221 10.06 -20.82 10.99
CA SER A 221 9.16 -21.26 12.06
C SER A 221 7.75 -20.71 11.90
N ARG A 222 7.63 -19.43 11.52
CA ARG A 222 6.34 -18.79 11.27
C ARG A 222 5.61 -19.38 10.06
N ARG A 223 6.36 -19.75 9.01
CA ARG A 223 5.79 -20.41 7.82
C ARG A 223 5.37 -21.83 8.10
N VAL A 224 6.11 -22.58 8.93
CA VAL A 224 5.71 -23.90 9.41
C VAL A 224 4.40 -23.82 10.19
N ALA A 225 4.28 -22.88 11.13
CA ALA A 225 3.03 -22.65 11.86
C ALA A 225 1.87 -22.30 10.90
N PHE A 226 2.11 -21.38 9.94
CA PHE A 226 1.12 -21.02 8.95
C PHE A 226 0.68 -22.20 8.09
N LEU A 227 1.62 -23.00 7.56
CA LEU A 227 1.31 -24.15 6.71
C LEU A 227 0.56 -25.26 7.47
N THR A 228 0.82 -25.37 8.78
CA THR A 228 0.09 -26.29 9.67
C THR A 228 -1.37 -25.89 9.79
N GLU A 229 -1.65 -24.58 9.94
CA GLU A 229 -3.02 -24.05 9.95
C GLU A 229 -3.67 -24.06 8.57
N TYR A 230 -2.88 -23.84 7.52
CA TYR A 230 -3.32 -23.82 6.13
C TYR A 230 -3.83 -25.19 5.71
N GLN A 231 -3.07 -26.26 5.99
CA GLN A 231 -3.39 -27.63 5.61
C GLN A 231 -3.31 -28.54 6.84
N ASP A 232 -2.10 -28.97 7.20
CA ASP A 232 -1.79 -29.87 8.32
C ASP A 232 -0.26 -29.90 8.61
N ALA A 233 0.12 -30.64 9.66
CA ALA A 233 1.51 -30.76 10.10
C ALA A 233 2.42 -31.48 9.09
N ALA A 234 1.90 -32.44 8.31
CA ALA A 234 2.68 -33.15 7.30
C ALA A 234 3.05 -32.22 6.14
N TYR A 235 2.12 -31.34 5.74
CA TYR A 235 2.35 -30.32 4.72
C TYR A 235 3.41 -29.30 5.16
N ALA A 236 3.37 -28.88 6.43
CA ALA A 236 4.39 -28.01 7.00
C ALA A 236 5.77 -28.70 7.13
N ALA A 237 5.78 -30.00 7.46
CA ALA A 237 7.01 -30.79 7.55
C ALA A 237 7.71 -30.93 6.19
N ARG A 238 6.96 -31.10 5.09
CA ARG A 238 7.49 -31.09 3.72
C ARG A 238 8.24 -29.78 3.42
N TYR A 239 7.65 -28.64 3.79
CA TYR A 239 8.28 -27.33 3.65
C TYR A 239 9.58 -27.23 4.46
N SER A 240 9.54 -27.56 5.76
CA SER A 240 10.72 -27.43 6.61
C SER A 240 11.85 -28.39 6.21
N ALA A 241 11.51 -29.60 5.79
CA ALA A 241 12.49 -30.58 5.33
C ALA A 241 13.21 -30.08 4.08
N ARG A 242 12.46 -29.54 3.11
CA ARG A 242 13.04 -29.00 1.87
C ARG A 242 13.94 -27.79 2.13
N VAL A 243 13.50 -26.85 2.98
CA VAL A 243 14.33 -25.70 3.37
C VAL A 243 15.57 -26.14 4.16
N GLY A 244 15.45 -27.19 4.99
CA GLY A 244 16.58 -27.79 5.70
C GLY A 244 17.66 -28.31 4.75
N GLN A 245 17.27 -29.13 3.76
CA GLN A 245 18.19 -29.66 2.75
C GLN A 245 18.94 -28.56 1.99
N VAL A 246 18.24 -27.48 1.63
CA VAL A 246 18.85 -26.33 0.94
C VAL A 246 19.86 -25.64 1.83
N ARG A 247 19.52 -25.43 3.11
CA ARG A 247 20.39 -24.79 4.07
C ARG A 247 21.67 -25.58 4.30
N ASP A 248 21.56 -26.89 4.40
CA ASP A 248 22.71 -27.78 4.60
C ASP A 248 23.64 -27.73 3.36
N ALA A 249 23.08 -27.86 2.15
CA ALA A 249 23.84 -27.77 0.91
C ALA A 249 24.47 -26.38 0.67
N GLU A 250 23.75 -25.30 0.99
CA GLU A 250 24.28 -23.93 0.88
C GLU A 250 25.43 -23.73 1.88
N ALA A 251 25.29 -24.19 3.13
CA ALA A 251 26.33 -24.07 4.14
C ALA A 251 27.59 -24.90 3.81
N GLU A 252 27.43 -26.07 3.20
CA GLU A 252 28.56 -26.89 2.71
C GLU A 252 29.30 -26.21 1.54
N CYS A 253 28.57 -25.53 0.66
CA CYS A 253 29.13 -24.91 -0.54
C CYS A 253 29.71 -23.50 -0.29
N LEU A 254 29.02 -22.67 0.50
CA LEU A 254 29.41 -21.31 0.89
C LEU A 254 29.08 -21.05 2.37
N PRO A 255 30.01 -21.36 3.30
CA PRO A 255 29.81 -21.12 4.72
C PRO A 255 29.49 -19.66 5.02
N GLY A 256 28.37 -19.41 5.73
CA GLY A 256 27.94 -18.08 6.16
C GLY A 256 26.95 -17.38 5.21
N GLU A 257 26.75 -17.91 4.00
CA GLU A 257 25.69 -17.44 3.10
C GLU A 257 24.33 -18.08 3.41
N THR A 258 23.26 -17.29 3.31
CA THR A 258 21.88 -17.75 3.56
C THR A 258 20.90 -17.31 2.47
N SER A 259 21.40 -16.64 1.43
CA SER A 259 20.56 -15.97 0.44
C SER A 259 19.78 -16.95 -0.43
N LEU A 260 20.33 -18.14 -0.73
CA LEU A 260 19.60 -19.19 -1.45
C LEU A 260 18.52 -19.80 -0.55
N THR A 261 18.86 -20.11 0.69
CA THR A 261 17.92 -20.62 1.69
C THR A 261 16.77 -19.65 1.91
N GLU A 262 17.05 -18.35 2.02
CA GLU A 262 16.04 -17.30 2.15
C GLU A 262 15.13 -17.20 0.92
N ALA A 263 15.70 -17.23 -0.28
CA ALA A 263 14.94 -17.18 -1.53
C ALA A 263 14.00 -18.40 -1.62
N ILE A 264 14.50 -19.60 -1.37
CA ILE A 264 13.70 -20.84 -1.40
C ILE A 264 12.65 -20.86 -0.30
N ALA A 265 13.00 -20.44 0.92
CA ALA A 265 12.06 -20.37 2.04
C ALA A 265 10.87 -19.44 1.74
N ARG A 266 11.09 -18.35 0.99
CA ARG A 266 10.04 -17.41 0.57
C ARG A 266 9.23 -17.96 -0.60
N SER A 267 9.90 -18.44 -1.64
CA SER A 267 9.27 -18.91 -2.88
C SER A 267 8.47 -20.19 -2.70
N LEU A 268 9.05 -21.21 -2.03
CA LEU A 268 8.36 -22.46 -1.76
C LEU A 268 7.11 -22.22 -0.92
N PHE A 269 7.21 -21.39 0.12
CA PHE A 269 6.05 -21.01 0.93
C PHE A 269 4.97 -20.32 0.11
N LYS A 270 5.35 -19.37 -0.77
CA LYS A 270 4.39 -18.69 -1.65
C LYS A 270 3.63 -19.67 -2.54
N LEU A 271 4.33 -20.66 -3.10
CA LEU A 271 3.72 -21.69 -3.96
C LEU A 271 2.86 -22.66 -3.16
N MET A 272 3.27 -23.04 -1.96
CA MET A 272 2.53 -23.97 -1.09
C MET A 272 1.31 -23.31 -0.42
N ALA A 273 1.37 -22.01 -0.14
CA ALA A 273 0.29 -21.25 0.50
C ALA A 273 -0.55 -20.46 -0.52
N TYR A 274 -0.90 -21.08 -1.65
CA TYR A 274 -1.74 -20.44 -2.66
C TYR A 274 -3.15 -20.16 -2.11
N LYS A 275 -3.70 -19.00 -2.47
CA LYS A 275 -5.02 -18.54 -1.99
C LYS A 275 -6.14 -19.26 -2.73
N ASP A 276 -6.60 -20.35 -2.15
CA ASP A 276 -7.79 -21.07 -2.60
C ASP A 276 -9.03 -20.75 -1.79
N GLU A 277 -10.14 -21.37 -2.18
CA GLU A 277 -11.45 -21.13 -1.59
C GLU A 277 -11.45 -21.43 -0.09
N TYR A 278 -10.75 -22.50 0.33
CA TYR A 278 -10.60 -22.86 1.74
C TYR A 278 -9.75 -21.84 2.50
N GLU A 279 -8.65 -21.36 1.91
CA GLU A 279 -7.79 -20.37 2.54
C GLU A 279 -8.45 -19.00 2.63
N VAL A 280 -9.13 -18.56 1.57
CA VAL A 280 -9.93 -17.31 1.60
C VAL A 280 -10.97 -17.39 2.71
N ALA A 281 -11.67 -18.52 2.83
CA ALA A 281 -12.63 -18.76 3.90
C ALA A 281 -11.98 -18.71 5.30
N ARG A 282 -10.81 -19.35 5.48
CA ARG A 282 -10.04 -19.32 6.73
C ARG A 282 -9.61 -17.91 7.09
N LEU A 283 -9.14 -17.12 6.12
CA LEU A 283 -8.71 -15.74 6.32
C LEU A 283 -9.88 -14.85 6.78
N TYR A 284 -11.08 -15.02 6.24
CA TYR A 284 -12.25 -14.25 6.70
C TYR A 284 -12.74 -14.65 8.09
N ARG A 285 -12.60 -15.93 8.48
CA ARG A 285 -13.25 -16.44 9.71
C ARG A 285 -12.32 -16.68 10.88
N ASN A 286 -11.12 -17.18 10.65
CA ASN A 286 -10.21 -17.68 11.67
C ASN A 286 -9.03 -16.74 11.93
N THR A 287 -9.07 -15.51 11.41
CA THR A 287 -8.09 -14.46 11.69
C THR A 287 -8.73 -13.31 12.44
N ASP A 288 -7.94 -12.28 12.74
CA ASP A 288 -8.37 -11.02 13.33
C ASP A 288 -9.21 -10.14 12.38
N PHE A 289 -9.58 -10.62 11.19
CA PHE A 289 -10.35 -9.85 10.20
C PHE A 289 -11.63 -9.22 10.76
N LEU A 290 -12.49 -9.99 11.43
CA LEU A 290 -13.75 -9.47 11.96
C LEU A 290 -13.52 -8.51 13.13
N GLN A 291 -12.49 -8.76 13.95
CA GLN A 291 -12.10 -7.86 15.03
C GLN A 291 -11.65 -6.51 14.47
N ARG A 292 -10.81 -6.50 13.43
CA ARG A 292 -10.38 -5.26 12.77
C ARG A 292 -11.52 -4.44 12.17
N ILE A 293 -12.58 -5.11 11.69
CA ILE A 293 -13.78 -4.41 11.23
C ILE A 293 -14.50 -3.78 12.42
N ALA A 294 -14.69 -4.53 13.51
CA ALA A 294 -15.32 -4.02 14.72
C ALA A 294 -14.54 -2.85 15.36
N ASP A 295 -13.20 -2.91 15.30
CA ASP A 295 -12.32 -1.86 15.83
C ASP A 295 -12.35 -0.58 14.97
N ARG A 296 -12.72 -0.68 13.68
CA ARG A 296 -12.66 0.44 12.73
C ARG A 296 -14.02 1.07 12.42
N PHE A 297 -15.11 0.33 12.57
CA PHE A 297 -16.44 0.77 12.20
C PHE A 297 -17.39 0.73 13.40
N GLU A 298 -18.01 1.87 13.71
CA GLU A 298 -19.05 1.99 14.73
C GLU A 298 -20.46 1.89 14.12
N GLY A 299 -21.44 1.48 14.93
CA GLY A 299 -22.85 1.42 14.53
C GLY A 299 -23.24 0.17 13.72
N PRO A 300 -24.50 0.12 13.22
CA PRO A 300 -25.00 -1.03 12.47
C PRO A 300 -24.43 -1.05 11.04
N TYR A 301 -23.45 -1.91 10.77
CA TYR A 301 -22.90 -2.15 9.43
C TYR A 301 -23.30 -3.51 8.86
N LYS A 302 -23.29 -3.62 7.53
CA LYS A 302 -23.50 -4.88 6.80
C LYS A 302 -22.30 -5.18 5.92
N LEU A 303 -21.82 -6.43 6.00
CA LEU A 303 -20.73 -6.90 5.16
C LEU A 303 -21.27 -7.52 3.87
N ASN A 304 -20.85 -6.95 2.74
CA ASN A 304 -21.12 -7.48 1.41
C ASN A 304 -19.80 -7.95 0.78
N PHE A 305 -19.80 -9.17 0.22
CA PHE A 305 -18.64 -9.81 -0.37
C PHE A 305 -18.81 -9.87 -1.88
N HIS A 306 -17.86 -9.31 -2.63
CA HIS A 306 -17.85 -9.38 -4.08
C HIS A 306 -16.96 -10.54 -4.54
N LEU A 307 -17.58 -11.65 -4.94
CA LEU A 307 -16.90 -12.90 -5.29
C LEU A 307 -17.21 -13.29 -6.73
N ALA A 308 -16.26 -13.97 -7.37
CA ALA A 308 -16.41 -14.58 -8.69
C ALA A 308 -16.24 -16.10 -8.53
N PRO A 309 -17.25 -16.81 -8.02
CA PRO A 309 -17.12 -18.24 -7.69
C PRO A 309 -16.85 -19.06 -8.97
N PRO A 310 -15.77 -19.86 -9.03
CA PRO A 310 -15.35 -20.52 -10.27
C PRO A 310 -16.40 -21.45 -10.90
N LEU A 311 -17.23 -22.09 -10.06
CA LEU A 311 -18.24 -23.06 -10.47
C LEU A 311 -19.60 -22.44 -10.80
N LEU A 312 -19.89 -21.23 -10.31
CA LEU A 312 -21.21 -20.59 -10.37
C LEU A 312 -21.17 -19.18 -10.99
N GLY A 313 -19.98 -18.73 -11.39
CA GLY A 313 -19.73 -17.40 -11.93
C GLY A 313 -20.04 -17.35 -13.41
N GLU A 314 -20.89 -16.41 -13.79
CA GLU A 314 -21.12 -16.07 -15.19
C GLU A 314 -19.83 -15.52 -15.81
N ARG A 315 -19.52 -15.95 -17.02
CA ARG A 315 -18.41 -15.38 -17.79
C ARG A 315 -18.93 -14.21 -18.61
N ASP A 316 -18.13 -13.17 -18.66
CA ASP A 316 -18.38 -12.02 -19.50
C ASP A 316 -18.31 -12.42 -20.98
N PRO A 317 -19.31 -12.08 -21.81
CA PRO A 317 -19.34 -12.53 -23.21
C PRO A 317 -18.23 -11.93 -24.09
N GLU A 318 -17.74 -10.74 -23.77
CA GLU A 318 -16.73 -10.04 -24.57
C GLU A 318 -15.31 -10.41 -24.14
N THR A 319 -15.09 -10.52 -22.83
CA THR A 319 -13.75 -10.76 -22.27
C THR A 319 -13.50 -12.22 -21.86
N GLY A 320 -14.55 -13.04 -21.74
CA GLY A 320 -14.48 -14.43 -21.29
C GLY A 320 -14.15 -14.60 -19.79
N HIS A 321 -13.99 -13.50 -19.05
CA HIS A 321 -13.60 -13.50 -17.63
C HIS A 321 -14.80 -13.66 -16.69
N LEU A 322 -14.58 -14.21 -15.49
CA LEU A 322 -15.65 -14.37 -14.49
C LEU A 322 -16.15 -13.01 -13.97
N ARG A 323 -17.48 -12.83 -13.96
CA ARG A 323 -18.14 -11.66 -13.41
C ARG A 323 -18.27 -11.76 -11.89
N LYS A 324 -17.96 -10.66 -11.21
CA LYS A 324 -18.12 -10.55 -9.75
C LYS A 324 -19.60 -10.40 -9.40
N ARG A 325 -20.06 -11.16 -8.41
CA ARG A 325 -21.40 -11.08 -7.83
C ARG A 325 -21.32 -10.66 -6.37
N SER A 326 -22.32 -9.93 -5.90
CA SER A 326 -22.42 -9.50 -4.51
C SER A 326 -23.12 -10.57 -3.68
N PHE A 327 -22.50 -10.95 -2.56
CA PHE A 327 -23.02 -11.88 -1.57
C PHE A 327 -23.18 -11.15 -0.24
N GLY A 328 -24.32 -11.32 0.41
CA GLY A 328 -24.60 -10.66 1.69
C GLY A 328 -23.86 -11.28 2.89
N PRO A 329 -24.17 -10.82 4.12
CA PRO A 329 -23.50 -11.25 5.34
C PRO A 329 -23.53 -12.77 5.61
N TRP A 330 -24.52 -13.48 5.07
CA TRP A 330 -24.67 -14.94 5.18
C TRP A 330 -23.44 -15.71 4.66
N MET A 331 -22.65 -15.10 3.77
CA MET A 331 -21.43 -15.70 3.24
C MET A 331 -20.38 -15.99 4.32
N LEU A 332 -20.39 -15.27 5.45
CA LEU A 332 -19.53 -15.58 6.60
C LEU A 332 -19.79 -16.97 7.18
N SER A 333 -21.06 -17.41 7.19
CA SER A 333 -21.42 -18.75 7.64
C SER A 333 -20.86 -19.81 6.69
N VAL A 334 -20.93 -19.56 5.38
CA VAL A 334 -20.34 -20.44 4.36
C VAL A 334 -18.83 -20.51 4.50
N PHE A 335 -18.16 -19.38 4.69
CA PHE A 335 -16.72 -19.37 4.98
C PHE A 335 -16.39 -20.15 6.25
N GLY A 336 -17.23 -20.09 7.28
CA GLY A 336 -17.05 -20.91 8.49
C GLY A 336 -17.06 -22.41 8.21
N VAL A 337 -17.93 -22.88 7.31
CA VAL A 337 -17.97 -24.30 6.89
C VAL A 337 -16.77 -24.63 6.01
N LEU A 338 -16.52 -23.83 4.95
CA LEU A 338 -15.41 -24.05 4.02
C LEU A 338 -14.05 -24.09 4.72
N ALA A 339 -13.81 -23.20 5.70
CA ALA A 339 -12.55 -23.18 6.45
C ALA A 339 -12.28 -24.50 7.20
N ARG A 340 -13.33 -25.23 7.62
CA ARG A 340 -13.22 -26.55 8.27
C ARG A 340 -12.99 -27.68 7.26
N LEU A 341 -13.44 -27.49 6.02
CA LEU A 341 -13.27 -28.45 4.92
C LEU A 341 -11.91 -28.35 4.22
N ARG A 342 -10.95 -27.57 4.75
CA ARG A 342 -9.59 -27.45 4.18
C ARG A 342 -8.88 -28.79 3.97
N ARG A 343 -9.21 -29.83 4.75
CA ARG A 343 -8.66 -31.19 4.60
C ARG A 343 -9.07 -31.86 3.30
N LEU A 344 -10.13 -31.38 2.63
CA LEU A 344 -10.51 -31.88 1.31
C LEU A 344 -9.54 -31.43 0.22
N ARG A 345 -8.75 -30.37 0.44
CA ARG A 345 -7.79 -29.83 -0.53
C ARG A 345 -6.90 -30.94 -1.09
N GLY A 346 -6.84 -31.03 -2.41
CA GLY A 346 -6.01 -32.00 -3.13
C GLY A 346 -6.54 -33.44 -3.12
N THR A 347 -7.62 -33.74 -2.40
CA THR A 347 -8.28 -35.06 -2.42
C THR A 347 -9.24 -35.19 -3.61
N PRO A 348 -9.73 -36.40 -3.96
CA PRO A 348 -10.75 -36.58 -5.00
C PRO A 348 -12.07 -35.83 -4.74
N PHE A 349 -12.35 -35.52 -3.46
CA PHE A 349 -13.51 -34.75 -3.01
C PHE A 349 -13.31 -33.23 -3.11
N ASP A 350 -12.12 -32.77 -3.54
CA ASP A 350 -11.86 -31.37 -3.80
C ASP A 350 -12.52 -30.93 -5.11
N ILE A 351 -13.76 -30.42 -5.01
CA ILE A 351 -14.48 -29.92 -6.19
C ILE A 351 -13.79 -28.69 -6.81
N PHE A 352 -13.18 -27.84 -5.98
CA PHE A 352 -12.48 -26.64 -6.45
C PHE A 352 -11.15 -26.98 -7.09
N GLY A 353 -10.46 -28.00 -6.56
CA GLY A 353 -9.18 -28.51 -7.07
C GLY A 353 -9.19 -29.03 -8.51
N ARG A 354 -10.37 -29.19 -9.13
CA ARG A 354 -10.53 -29.66 -10.52
C ARG A 354 -10.35 -28.55 -11.56
N SER A 355 -10.36 -27.28 -11.17
CA SER A 355 -10.14 -26.18 -12.12
C SER A 355 -8.71 -26.18 -12.68
N GLU A 356 -8.55 -25.64 -13.88
CA GLU A 356 -7.23 -25.45 -14.52
C GLU A 356 -6.28 -24.65 -13.61
N GLU A 357 -6.78 -23.57 -12.99
CA GLU A 357 -6.00 -22.73 -12.08
C GLU A 357 -5.48 -23.55 -10.87
N ARG A 358 -6.33 -24.36 -10.22
CA ARG A 358 -5.89 -25.16 -9.05
C ARG A 358 -4.97 -26.32 -9.45
N ARG A 359 -5.12 -26.88 -10.65
CA ARG A 359 -4.17 -27.86 -11.20
C ARG A 359 -2.82 -27.22 -11.46
N LEU A 360 -2.81 -26.00 -11.99
CA LEU A 360 -1.60 -25.22 -12.23
C LEU A 360 -0.85 -24.91 -10.93
N GLU A 361 -1.52 -24.41 -9.88
CA GLU A 361 -0.87 -24.16 -8.57
C GLU A 361 -0.15 -25.41 -8.03
N ARG A 362 -0.83 -26.56 -8.07
CA ARG A 362 -0.26 -27.83 -7.58
C ARG A 362 0.91 -28.29 -8.43
N ARG A 363 0.83 -28.08 -9.75
CA ARG A 363 1.93 -28.39 -10.68
C ARG A 363 3.15 -27.51 -10.41
N LEU A 364 2.95 -26.20 -10.17
CA LEU A 364 4.03 -25.26 -9.89
C LEU A 364 4.84 -25.63 -8.65
N ILE A 365 4.22 -26.23 -7.62
CA ILE A 365 4.95 -26.74 -6.45
C ILE A 365 5.93 -27.84 -6.87
N GLY A 366 5.47 -28.82 -7.66
CA GLY A 366 6.32 -29.94 -8.11
C GLY A 366 7.41 -29.50 -9.09
N GLU A 367 7.08 -28.60 -10.03
CA GLU A 367 8.06 -28.02 -10.95
C GLU A 367 9.14 -27.23 -10.20
N TYR A 368 8.75 -26.50 -9.15
CA TYR A 368 9.70 -25.74 -8.34
C TYR A 368 10.58 -26.64 -7.47
N GLU A 369 10.03 -27.71 -6.90
CA GLU A 369 10.84 -28.70 -6.17
C GLU A 369 11.86 -29.38 -7.09
N ALA A 370 11.48 -29.72 -8.32
CA ALA A 370 12.41 -30.26 -9.31
C ALA A 370 13.50 -29.25 -9.70
N LEU A 371 13.15 -27.96 -9.82
CA LEU A 371 14.13 -26.88 -10.01
C LEU A 371 15.10 -26.78 -8.82
N VAL A 372 14.60 -26.90 -7.58
CA VAL A 372 15.44 -26.91 -6.38
C VAL A 372 16.39 -28.12 -6.41
N ASP A 373 15.91 -29.31 -6.78
CA ASP A 373 16.75 -30.49 -6.92
C ASP A 373 17.87 -30.28 -7.97
N GLU A 374 17.57 -29.65 -9.11
CA GLU A 374 18.57 -29.29 -10.13
C GLU A 374 19.59 -28.27 -9.62
N ILE A 375 19.13 -27.25 -8.88
CA ILE A 375 20.01 -26.25 -8.27
C ILE A 375 20.98 -26.92 -7.29
N LEU A 376 20.47 -27.78 -6.41
CA LEU A 376 21.28 -28.45 -5.39
C LEU A 376 22.30 -29.41 -5.99
N ALA A 377 21.97 -30.09 -7.09
CA ALA A 377 22.85 -31.04 -7.75
C ALA A 377 24.12 -30.41 -8.35
N SER A 378 24.10 -29.11 -8.64
CA SER A 378 25.21 -28.40 -9.30
C SER A 378 25.60 -27.09 -8.62
N LEU A 379 25.19 -26.90 -7.35
CA LEU A 379 25.46 -25.69 -6.59
C LEU A 379 26.98 -25.51 -6.40
N SER A 380 27.48 -24.34 -6.77
CA SER A 380 28.88 -23.95 -6.61
C SER A 380 28.98 -22.47 -6.24
N PRO A 381 30.12 -22.00 -5.70
CA PRO A 381 30.32 -20.57 -5.44
C PRO A 381 30.18 -19.71 -6.69
N ALA A 382 30.49 -20.24 -7.88
CA ALA A 382 30.44 -19.52 -9.14
C ALA A 382 29.01 -19.28 -9.65
N ASN A 383 28.07 -20.19 -9.37
CA ASN A 383 26.68 -20.12 -9.85
C ASN A 383 25.66 -19.78 -8.75
N HIS A 384 26.10 -19.64 -7.49
CA HIS A 384 25.25 -19.33 -6.34
C HIS A 384 24.34 -18.11 -6.57
N LYS A 385 24.87 -17.00 -7.09
CA LYS A 385 24.05 -15.81 -7.40
C LYS A 385 22.92 -16.09 -8.39
N ILE A 386 23.17 -16.94 -9.40
CA ILE A 386 22.17 -17.34 -10.40
C ILE A 386 21.15 -18.29 -9.75
N ALA A 387 21.60 -19.20 -8.88
CA ALA A 387 20.72 -20.07 -8.11
C ALA A 387 19.75 -19.27 -7.23
N VAL A 388 20.23 -18.22 -6.56
CA VAL A 388 19.38 -17.29 -5.78
C VAL A 388 18.34 -16.61 -6.66
N GLU A 389 18.73 -16.14 -7.85
CA GLU A 389 17.82 -15.51 -8.80
C GLU A 389 16.74 -16.50 -9.30
N LEU A 390 17.15 -17.71 -9.70
CA LEU A 390 16.24 -18.79 -10.09
C LEU A 390 15.26 -19.15 -8.96
N ALA A 391 15.78 -19.30 -7.74
CA ALA A 391 14.98 -19.59 -6.56
C ALA A 391 13.96 -18.49 -6.26
N GLY A 392 14.26 -17.22 -6.59
CA GLY A 392 13.39 -16.07 -6.37
C GLY A 392 12.25 -15.90 -7.38
N LEU A 393 12.33 -16.53 -8.55
CA LEU A 393 11.38 -16.35 -9.66
C LEU A 393 9.89 -16.51 -9.27
N PRO A 394 9.48 -17.47 -8.42
CA PRO A 394 8.07 -17.59 -8.02
C PRO A 394 7.51 -16.33 -7.34
N LEU A 395 8.36 -15.47 -6.75
CA LEU A 395 7.93 -14.23 -6.11
C LEU A 395 7.37 -13.20 -7.11
N GLU A 396 7.72 -13.32 -8.39
CA GLU A 396 7.24 -12.49 -9.50
C GLU A 396 5.87 -12.91 -10.02
N ILE A 397 5.44 -14.16 -9.77
CA ILE A 397 4.12 -14.66 -10.16
C ILE A 397 3.05 -14.03 -9.27
N ARG A 398 2.52 -12.86 -9.64
CA ARG A 398 1.56 -12.07 -8.86
C ARG A 398 0.21 -11.97 -9.59
N GLY A 399 -0.83 -11.54 -8.86
CA GLY A 399 -2.18 -11.40 -9.40
C GLY A 399 -3.03 -12.68 -9.33
N PHE A 400 -4.18 -12.64 -10.00
CA PHE A 400 -5.19 -13.71 -10.04
C PHE A 400 -5.70 -13.90 -11.47
N GLY A 401 -6.13 -15.12 -11.83
CA GLY A 401 -6.63 -15.44 -13.17
C GLY A 401 -5.66 -15.05 -14.29
N HIS A 402 -6.15 -14.35 -15.32
CA HIS A 402 -5.37 -13.94 -16.49
C HIS A 402 -4.12 -13.11 -16.17
N VAL A 403 -4.15 -12.29 -15.11
CA VAL A 403 -2.96 -11.51 -14.69
C VAL A 403 -1.86 -12.44 -14.19
N LYS A 404 -2.24 -13.51 -13.47
CA LYS A 404 -1.29 -14.51 -12.98
C LYS A 404 -0.72 -15.35 -14.13
N GLU A 405 -1.56 -15.72 -15.09
CA GLU A 405 -1.16 -16.46 -16.29
C GLU A 405 -0.13 -15.68 -17.13
N ALA A 406 -0.36 -14.37 -17.34
CA ALA A 406 0.59 -13.50 -18.04
C ALA A 406 1.93 -13.39 -17.30
N ASN A 407 1.89 -13.18 -15.98
CA ASN A 407 3.11 -13.13 -15.15
C ASN A 407 3.84 -14.46 -15.14
N LEU A 408 3.12 -15.59 -15.12
CA LEU A 408 3.71 -16.92 -15.19
C LEU A 408 4.45 -17.13 -16.52
N ALA A 409 3.86 -16.73 -17.65
CA ALA A 409 4.52 -16.83 -18.96
C ALA A 409 5.83 -16.04 -18.99
N HIS A 410 5.83 -14.81 -18.48
CA HIS A 410 7.04 -14.00 -18.35
C HIS A 410 8.11 -14.66 -17.46
N VAL A 411 7.69 -15.19 -16.30
CA VAL A 411 8.58 -15.89 -15.37
C VAL A 411 9.18 -17.15 -16.00
N LYS A 412 8.41 -17.91 -16.79
CA LYS A 412 8.90 -19.10 -17.48
C LYS A 412 9.98 -18.77 -18.51
N ALA A 413 9.79 -17.73 -19.33
CA ALA A 413 10.81 -17.28 -20.28
C ALA A 413 12.11 -16.85 -19.57
N ARG A 414 12.00 -16.17 -18.42
CA ARG A 414 13.16 -15.79 -17.60
C ARG A 414 13.82 -17.01 -16.94
N GLN A 415 13.03 -17.98 -16.49
CA GLN A 415 13.52 -19.24 -15.93
C GLN A 415 14.41 -19.98 -16.94
N GLU A 416 13.96 -20.11 -18.19
CA GLU A 416 14.74 -20.75 -19.26
C GLU A 416 16.08 -20.03 -19.49
N THR A 417 16.05 -18.71 -19.56
CA THR A 417 17.27 -17.89 -19.74
C THR A 417 18.25 -18.07 -18.59
N LEU A 418 17.76 -18.10 -17.35
CA LEU A 418 18.60 -18.27 -16.17
C LEU A 418 19.12 -19.72 -16.03
N LEU A 419 18.33 -20.73 -16.41
CA LEU A 419 18.77 -22.12 -16.43
C LEU A 419 19.92 -22.36 -17.41
N VAL A 420 19.87 -21.76 -18.61
CA VAL A 420 20.97 -21.80 -19.57
C VAL A 420 22.26 -21.24 -18.96
N ARG A 421 22.16 -20.10 -18.27
CA ARG A 421 23.30 -19.48 -17.57
C ARG A 421 23.79 -20.33 -16.40
N PHE A 422 22.88 -20.91 -15.62
CA PHE A 422 23.19 -21.74 -14.47
C PHE A 422 23.95 -23.01 -14.86
N ARG A 423 23.56 -23.64 -15.97
CA ARG A 423 24.21 -24.83 -16.55
C ARG A 423 25.55 -24.53 -17.24
N GLY A 424 25.95 -23.26 -17.34
CA GLY A 424 27.16 -22.85 -18.04
C GLY A 424 27.09 -23.00 -19.57
N THR A 425 25.90 -23.21 -20.15
CA THR A 425 25.71 -23.28 -21.60
C THR A 425 25.63 -21.86 -22.15
N SER A 426 26.56 -21.45 -23.02
CA SER A 426 26.48 -20.11 -23.64
C SER A 426 25.24 -20.01 -24.55
N PRO A 427 24.46 -18.90 -24.52
CA PRO A 427 23.28 -18.72 -25.39
C PRO A 427 23.55 -18.84 -26.89
N ARG A 428 24.81 -18.78 -27.31
CA ARG A 428 25.26 -18.88 -28.70
C ARG A 428 25.15 -20.27 -29.31
N ALA A 429 24.98 -21.33 -28.51
CA ALA A 429 24.90 -22.71 -29.02
C ALA A 429 23.49 -23.12 -29.49
N LEU A 430 22.42 -22.44 -29.04
CA LEU A 430 21.03 -22.77 -29.35
C LEU A 430 20.47 -22.09 -30.61
N ALA A 431 21.22 -21.16 -31.21
CA ALA A 431 20.83 -20.51 -32.47
C ALA A 431 21.45 -21.18 -33.71
N ALA A 432 22.04 -22.37 -33.54
CA ALA A 432 22.73 -23.12 -34.59
C ALA A 432 22.10 -24.49 -34.89
N GLU A 433 20.93 -24.79 -34.31
CA GLU A 433 20.00 -25.84 -34.75
C GLU A 433 18.68 -25.18 -35.15
#